data_AF-C6IYI4-F1
#
_entry.id   AF-C6IYI4-F1
#
_cell.length_a   1.000
_cell.length_b   1.000
_cell.length_c   1.000
_cell.angle_alpha   90.00
_cell.angle_beta   90.00
_cell.angle_gamma   90.00
#
_symmetry.space_group_name_H-M   'P 1'
#
loop_
_entity.id
_entity.type
_entity.pdbx_description
1 polymer ?
#
loop_
_entity_poly.entity_id
_entity_poly.type
_entity_poly.pdbx_seq_one_letter_code
_entity_poly.pdbx_strand_id
1 'polypeptide(L)' 'MQQDYVFTDLEGRESLVQEIRKLEEKIEQSIGEKVNLIAYSEKKEQPNH' A
#
# COMPACT_ATOMS: atom_id res chain seq x y z
N MET A 1 16.02 -15.27 0.81
CA MET A 1 15.42 -14.58 1.97
C MET A 1 13.98 -14.30 1.58
N GLN A 2 13.02 -15.05 2.14
CA GLN A 2 11.60 -14.87 1.83
C GLN A 2 11.11 -13.72 2.71
N GLN A 3 10.92 -12.53 2.13
CA GLN A 3 10.36 -11.40 2.86
C GLN A 3 8.85 -11.65 2.96
N ASP A 4 8.38 -11.99 4.15
CA ASP A 4 6.95 -12.10 4.44
C ASP A 4 6.35 -10.68 4.49
N TYR A 5 5.49 -10.39 3.52
CA TYR A 5 4.73 -9.15 3.45
C TYR A 5 3.31 -9.37 3.96
N VAL A 6 2.82 -8.46 4.80
CA VAL A 6 1.45 -8.49 5.30
C VAL A 6 0.66 -7.30 4.76
N PHE A 7 -0.63 -7.51 4.52
CA PHE A 7 -1.54 -6.42 4.17
C PHE A 7 -1.47 -5.35 5.25
N THR A 8 -1.19 -4.13 4.82
CA THR A 8 -1.11 -3.00 5.73
C THR A 8 -2.49 -2.47 5.99
N ASP A 9 -2.87 -2.43 7.27
CA ASP A 9 -4.03 -1.65 7.66
C ASP A 9 -3.72 -0.16 7.53
N LEU A 10 -4.57 0.55 6.79
CA LEU A 10 -4.44 1.98 6.49
C LEU A 10 -5.35 2.84 7.38
N GLU A 11 -6.03 2.24 8.37
CA GLU A 11 -6.89 2.96 9.31
C GLU A 11 -6.04 3.98 10.10
N GLY A 12 -6.53 5.23 10.17
CA GLY A 12 -5.80 6.34 10.79
C GLY A 12 -4.63 6.91 9.95
N ARG A 13 -4.38 6.39 8.74
CA ARG A 13 -3.36 6.92 7.81
C ARG A 13 -4.00 7.65 6.62
N GLU A 14 -4.90 8.59 6.88
CA GLU A 14 -5.67 9.29 5.85
C GLU A 14 -4.81 9.95 4.77
N SER A 15 -3.68 10.57 5.15
CA SER A 15 -2.74 11.17 4.18
C SER A 15 -2.18 10.14 3.19
N LEU A 16 -1.85 8.94 3.68
CA LEU A 16 -1.33 7.85 2.84
C LEU A 16 -2.41 7.33 1.88
N VAL A 17 -3.65 7.20 2.36
CA VAL A 17 -4.80 6.84 1.51
C VAL A 17 -5.01 7.87 0.40
N GLN A 18 -4.90 9.16 0.72
CA GLN A 18 -5.01 10.23 -0.28
C GLN A 18 -3.90 10.18 -1.33
N GLU A 19 -2.66 9.87 -0.93
CA GLU A 19 -1.56 9.70 -1.87
C GLU A 19 -1.75 8.48 -2.77
N ILE A 20 -2.19 7.36 -2.22
CA ILE A 20 -2.51 6.14 -2.98
C ILE A 20 -3.56 6.45 -4.05
N ARG A 21 -4.65 7.14 -3.69
CA ARG A 21 -5.70 7.53 -4.65
C ARG A 21 -5.20 8.44 -5.76
N LYS A 22 -4.35 9.42 -5.44
CA LYS A 22 -3.73 10.29 -6.45
C LYS A 22 -2.83 9.50 -7.40
N LEU A 23 -2.16 8.46 -6.90
CA LEU A 23 -1.33 7.60 -7.71
C LEU A 23 -2.18 6.73 -8.64
N GLU A 24 -3.27 6.14 -8.13
CA GLU A 24 -4.24 5.38 -8.92
C GLU A 24 -4.80 6.22 -10.06
N GLU A 25 -5.23 7.46 -9.78
CA GLU A 25 -5.76 8.38 -10.80
C GLU A 25 -4.72 8.72 -11.87
N LYS A 26 -3.47 9.00 -11.49
CA LYS A 26 -2.39 9.29 -12.44
C LYS A 26 -2.08 8.10 -13.35
N ILE A 27 -2.05 6.89 -12.78
CA ILE A 27 -1.79 5.68 -13.55
C ILE A 27 -2.98 5.42 -14.48
N GLU A 28 -4.21 5.52 -13.99
CA GLU A 28 -5.43 5.38 -14.79
C GLU A 28 -5.44 6.35 -15.98
N GLN A 29 -5.07 7.62 -15.76
CA GLN A 29 -4.94 8.60 -16.85
C GLN A 29 -3.84 8.22 -17.86
N SER A 30 -2.77 7.55 -17.42
CA SER A 30 -1.64 7.17 -18.27
C SER A 30 -1.90 5.92 -19.10
N ILE A 31 -2.63 4.94 -18.57
CA ILE A 31 -2.85 3.64 -19.24
C ILE A 31 -4.28 3.47 -19.76
N GLY A 32 -5.22 4.33 -19.33
CA GLY A 32 -6.63 4.27 -19.71
C GLY A 32 -7.41 3.15 -19.01
N GLU A 33 -6.84 2.54 -17.97
CA GLU A 33 -7.42 1.41 -17.25
C GLU A 33 -7.42 1.69 -15.74
N LYS A 34 -8.48 1.23 -15.07
CA LYS A 34 -8.62 1.39 -13.62
C LYS A 34 -7.61 0.52 -12.88
N VAL A 35 -6.84 1.14 -12.00
CA VAL A 35 -5.83 0.46 -11.17
C VAL A 35 -6.24 0.53 -9.71
N ASN A 36 -6.04 -0.56 -8.98
CA ASN A 36 -6.13 -0.60 -7.52
C ASN A 36 -4.74 -0.93 -6.95
N LEU A 37 -4.29 -0.12 -5.99
CA LEU A 37 -3.01 -0.32 -5.31
C LEU A 37 -3.22 -1.01 -3.96
N ILE A 38 -2.36 -1.99 -3.66
CA ILE A 38 -2.38 -2.73 -2.41
C ILE A 38 -1.12 -2.40 -1.63
N ALA A 39 -1.29 -1.92 -0.40
CA ALA A 39 -0.20 -1.59 0.49
C ALA A 39 0.23 -2.82 1.33
N TYR A 40 1.53 -3.10 1.31
CA TYR A 40 2.15 -4.13 2.13
C TYR A 40 3.17 -3.50 3.08
N SER A 41 3.26 -4.05 4.28
CA SER A 41 4.29 -3.70 5.26
C SER A 41 5.14 -4.93 5.46
N GLU A 42 6.43 -4.70 5.70
CA GLU A 42 7.30 -5.76 6.17
C GLU A 42 6.71 -6.34 7.45
N LYS A 43 6.59 -7.66 7.51
CA LYS A 43 6.30 -8.35 8.75
C LYS A 43 7.48 -8.08 9.68
N LYS A 44 7.35 -7.07 10.56
CA LYS A 44 8.28 -6.92 11.67
C LYS A 44 8.14 -8.20 12.47
N GLU A 45 9.13 -9.09 12.38
CA GLU A 45 9.35 -10.09 13.41
C GLU A 45 9.39 -9.31 14.72
N GLN A 46 8.37 -9.46 15.56
CA GLN A 46 8.38 -8.85 16.88
C GLN A 46 9.67 -9.35 17.54
N PRO A 47 10.58 -8.46 17.98
CA PRO A 47 11.72 -8.92 18.76
C PRO A 47 11.13 -9.59 20.00
N ASN A 48 11.35 -10.90 20.09
CA ASN A 48 10.91 -11.69 21.22
C ASN A 48 11.80 -11.30 22.42
N HIS A 49 11.14 -10.78 23.48
CA HIS A 49 11.64 -10.57 24.84
C HIS A 49 12.56 -9.36 25.10
#